data_AF-A0A7V4WU87-F1
#
_entry.id   AF-A0A7V4WU87-F1
#
_cell.length_a   1.000
_cell.length_b   1.000
_cell.length_c   1.000
_cell.angle_alpha   90.00
_cell.angle_beta   90.00
_cell.angle_gamma   90.00
#
_symmetry.space_group_name_H-M   'P 1'
#
loop_
_entity.id
_entity.type
_entity.pdbx_description
1 polymer ?
#
loop_
_entity_poly.entity_id
_entity_poly.type
_entity_poly.pdbx_seq_one_letter_code
_entity_poly.pdbx_strand_id
1 'polypeptide(L)'
;MSSSAANGYEKKDVKVSKIIAYTVVLVILFVAILIFLNEYFLYSSEEVYYENVLAPQSAQLQEVRAREHELLTQYKVIDAQKGIYQIPIERAMQLIADDNQKDTNKGKNK
;
A
#
# COMPACT_ATOMS: atom_id res chain seq x y z
N MET A 1 -54.25 33.84 -40.07
CA MET A 1 -53.74 32.56 -39.55
C MET A 1 -52.41 32.24 -40.20
N SER A 2 -51.46 31.72 -39.40
CA SER A 2 -50.15 31.14 -39.73
C SER A 2 -49.06 32.13 -40.18
N SER A 3 -48.26 32.67 -39.26
CA SER A 3 -47.08 32.07 -38.59
C SER A 3 -45.89 31.90 -39.55
N SER A 4 -44.84 32.70 -39.35
CA SER A 4 -43.55 32.14 -38.92
C SER A 4 -42.58 33.28 -38.60
N ALA A 5 -42.41 33.52 -37.31
CA ALA A 5 -41.21 34.16 -36.78
C ALA A 5 -40.04 33.18 -36.99
N ALA A 6 -39.52 33.11 -38.22
CA ALA A 6 -38.32 32.35 -38.50
C ALA A 6 -37.12 33.25 -38.19
N ASN A 7 -36.72 33.23 -36.92
CA ASN A 7 -35.48 33.79 -36.38
C ASN A 7 -34.37 33.87 -37.44
N GLY A 8 -34.15 35.08 -37.95
CA GLY A 8 -33.01 35.43 -38.77
C GLY A 8 -31.75 35.33 -37.92
N TYR A 9 -31.19 34.14 -37.81
CA TYR A 9 -29.79 33.97 -37.46
C TYR A 9 -28.99 34.57 -38.62
N GLU A 10 -28.61 35.85 -38.50
CA GLU A 10 -27.42 36.34 -39.19
C GLU A 10 -26.28 35.42 -38.77
N LYS A 11 -25.93 34.50 -39.66
CA LYS A 11 -24.67 33.77 -39.61
C LYS A 11 -23.59 34.81 -39.91
N LYS A 12 -23.30 35.69 -38.94
CA LYS A 12 -22.10 36.51 -38.90
C LYS A 12 -20.96 35.61 -39.33
N ASP A 13 -20.15 36.09 -40.27
CA ASP A 13 -19.07 35.42 -40.98
C ASP A 13 -18.00 34.84 -40.05
N VAL A 14 -18.37 33.88 -39.21
CA VAL A 14 -17.42 33.11 -38.45
C VAL A 14 -16.83 32.13 -39.46
N LYS A 15 -15.57 32.38 -39.83
CA LYS A 15 -14.80 31.53 -40.72
C LYS A 15 -14.74 30.14 -40.08
N VAL A 16 -15.64 29.24 -40.49
CA VAL A 16 -15.79 27.89 -39.94
C VAL A 16 -14.46 27.13 -39.95
N SER A 17 -13.64 27.36 -40.98
CA SER A 17 -12.27 26.84 -41.06
C SER A 17 -11.38 27.26 -39.88
N LYS A 18 -11.49 28.50 -39.40
CA LYS A 18 -10.74 28.96 -38.22
C LYS A 18 -11.25 28.28 -36.95
N ILE A 19 -12.56 28.10 -36.81
CA ILE A 19 -13.15 27.39 -35.67
C ILE A 19 -12.60 25.96 -35.61
N ILE A 20 -12.64 25.25 -36.74
CA ILE A 20 -12.10 23.89 -36.84
C ILE A 20 -10.62 23.85 -36.47
N ALA A 21 -9.82 24.81 -36.96
CA ALA A 21 -8.41 24.90 -36.60
C ALA A 21 -8.19 25.10 -35.09
N TYR A 22 -8.94 26.01 -34.44
CA TYR A 22 -8.86 26.21 -32.99
C TYR A 22 -9.29 24.96 -32.21
N THR A 23 -10.34 24.27 -32.65
CA THR A 23 -10.78 23.02 -32.01
C THR A 23 -9.70 21.95 -32.08
N VAL A 24 -9.06 21.77 -33.24
CA VAL A 24 -7.98 20.79 -33.41
C VAL A 24 -6.79 21.14 -32.51
N VAL A 25 -6.40 22.42 -32.45
CA VAL A 25 -5.32 22.88 -31.57
C VAL A 25 -5.65 22.63 -30.09
N LEU A 26 -6.89 22.88 -29.68
CA LEU A 26 -7.33 22.65 -28.31
C LEU A 26 -7.32 21.17 -27.93
N VAL A 27 -7.75 20.29 -28.83
CA VAL A 27 -7.69 18.83 -28.61
C VAL A 27 -6.23 18.36 -28.49
N ILE A 28 -5.34 18.85 -29.35
CA ILE A 28 -3.90 18.53 -29.29
C ILE A 28 -3.31 19.01 -27.96
N LEU A 29 -3.62 20.22 -27.53
CA LEU A 29 -3.19 20.77 -26.24
C LEU A 29 -3.67 19.88 -25.08
N PHE A 30 -4.93 19.44 -25.11
CA PHE A 30 -5.50 18.60 -24.07
C PHE A 30 -4.79 17.23 -24.00
N VAL A 31 -4.52 16.61 -25.15
CA VAL A 31 -3.74 15.37 -25.21
C VAL A 31 -2.32 15.58 -24.69
N ALA A 32 -1.67 16.70 -25.04
CA ALA A 32 -0.33 17.02 -24.53
C ALA A 32 -0.32 17.18 -23.00
N ILE A 33 -1.36 17.81 -22.43
CA ILE A 33 -1.54 17.91 -20.99
C ILE A 33 -1.69 16.52 -20.36
N LEU A 34 -2.52 15.62 -20.92
CA LEU A 34 -2.65 14.26 -20.40
C LEU A 34 -1.33 13.48 -20.42
N ILE A 35 -0.54 13.60 -21.50
CA ILE A 35 0.79 13.00 -21.60
C ILE A 35 1.71 13.60 -20.55
N PHE A 36 1.72 14.92 -20.40
CA PHE A 36 2.54 15.62 -19.41
C PHE A 36 2.19 15.21 -17.97
N LEU A 37 0.91 15.09 -17.65
CA LEU A 37 0.48 14.59 -16.33
C LEU A 37 0.93 13.15 -16.10
N ASN A 38 0.86 12.28 -17.12
CA ASN A 38 1.33 10.90 -17.00
C ASN A 38 2.85 10.85 -16.75
N GLU A 39 3.63 11.61 -17.51
CA GLU A 39 5.09 11.69 -17.34
C GLU A 39 5.47 12.30 -15.98
N TYR A 40 4.81 13.37 -15.58
CA TYR A 40 5.00 14.00 -14.26
C TYR A 40 4.63 13.03 -13.12
N PHE A 41 3.55 12.26 -13.30
CA PHE A 41 3.14 11.24 -12.34
C PHE A 41 4.15 10.09 -12.27
N LEU A 42 4.70 9.64 -13.41
CA LEU A 42 5.76 8.63 -13.47
C LEU A 42 7.04 9.11 -12.76
N TYR A 43 7.45 10.35 -12.99
CA TYR A 43 8.62 10.95 -12.34
C TYR A 43 8.43 11.13 -10.82
N SER A 44 7.22 11.47 -10.38
CA SER A 44 6.93 11.73 -8.96
C SER A 44 6.55 10.47 -8.16
N SER A 45 6.28 9.32 -8.78
CA SER A 45 5.71 8.14 -8.12
C SER A 45 6.70 7.03 -7.77
N GLU A 46 8.01 7.25 -7.90
CA GLU A 46 9.01 6.23 -7.53
C GLU A 46 8.94 5.83 -6.04
N GLU A 47 8.54 6.73 -5.13
CA GLU A 47 8.43 6.41 -3.70
C GLU A 47 7.08 5.79 -3.30
N VAL A 48 6.00 6.03 -4.06
CA VAL A 48 4.63 5.66 -3.64
C VAL A 48 4.18 4.33 -4.27
N TYR A 49 4.66 3.98 -5.46
CA TYR A 49 4.20 2.79 -6.18
C TYR A 49 4.75 1.49 -5.58
N TYR A 50 5.96 1.52 -5.01
CA TYR A 50 6.55 0.37 -4.33
C TYR A 50 5.90 0.06 -2.97
N GLU A 51 5.42 1.08 -2.25
CA GLU A 51 4.66 0.85 -1.02
C GLU A 51 3.24 0.35 -1.30
N ASN A 52 2.52 0.91 -2.28
CA ASN A 52 1.09 0.63 -2.42
C ASN A 52 0.72 -0.70 -3.12
N VAL A 53 1.63 -1.30 -3.90
CA VAL A 53 1.34 -2.56 -4.62
C VAL A 53 1.80 -3.80 -3.85
N LEU A 54 2.76 -3.66 -2.93
CA LEU A 54 3.25 -4.75 -2.07
C LEU A 54 2.77 -4.66 -0.61
N ALA A 55 2.24 -3.52 -0.16
CA ALA A 55 1.96 -3.27 1.26
C ALA A 55 0.49 -3.08 1.68
N PRO A 56 -0.54 -3.69 1.09
CA PRO A 56 -1.64 -4.12 1.93
C PRO A 56 -1.20 -5.44 2.58
N GLN A 57 -0.24 -5.40 3.52
CA GLN A 57 -0.37 -6.37 4.61
C GLN A 57 -1.76 -6.09 5.16
N SER A 58 -2.71 -6.99 4.93
CA SER A 58 -4.09 -6.78 5.37
C SER A 58 -4.03 -6.33 6.83
N ALA A 59 -4.82 -5.33 7.22
CA ALA A 59 -4.78 -4.84 8.60
C ALA A 59 -4.91 -6.00 9.62
N GLN A 60 -5.63 -7.06 9.22
CA GLN A 60 -5.71 -8.35 9.90
C GLN A 60 -4.36 -9.06 10.05
N LEU A 61 -3.54 -9.17 9.00
CA LEU A 61 -2.19 -9.74 9.09
C LEU A 61 -1.28 -8.92 9.99
N GLN A 62 -1.35 -7.59 9.96
CA GLN A 62 -0.57 -6.74 10.87
C GLN A 62 -0.95 -6.96 12.34
N GLU A 63 -2.25 -7.04 12.63
CA GLU A 63 -2.75 -7.34 13.98
C GLU A 63 -2.32 -8.73 14.46
N VAL A 64 -2.40 -9.73 13.57
CA VAL A 64 -1.92 -11.09 13.87
C VAL A 64 -0.43 -11.08 14.17
N ARG A 65 0.39 -10.40 13.34
CA ARG A 65 1.84 -10.29 13.56
C ARG A 65 2.18 -9.58 14.87
N ALA A 66 1.47 -8.49 15.20
CA ALA A 66 1.68 -7.79 16.46
C ALA A 66 1.39 -8.70 17.66
N ARG A 67 0.28 -9.45 17.62
CA ARG A 67 -0.09 -10.42 18.65
C ARG A 67 0.92 -11.56 18.76
N GLU A 68 1.37 -12.12 17.63
CA GLU A 68 2.40 -13.16 17.61
C GLU A 68 3.71 -12.66 18.25
N HIS A 69 4.13 -11.46 17.89
CA HIS A 69 5.35 -10.85 18.43
C HIS A 69 5.26 -10.64 19.95
N GLU A 70 4.12 -10.16 20.45
CA GLU A 70 3.89 -10.01 21.89
C GLU A 70 3.97 -11.36 22.61
N LEU A 71 3.35 -12.41 22.08
CA LEU A 71 3.37 -13.74 22.67
C LEU A 71 4.78 -14.36 22.68
N LEU A 72 5.59 -14.14 21.64
CA LEU A 72 6.91 -14.77 21.53
C LEU A 72 8.00 -14.06 22.33
N THR A 73 7.86 -12.75 22.57
CA THR A 73 8.94 -11.93 23.15
C THR A 73 8.75 -11.56 24.62
N GLN A 74 7.54 -11.71 25.16
CA GLN A 74 7.22 -11.25 26.51
C GLN A 74 7.03 -12.38 27.51
N TYR A 75 7.30 -12.08 28.78
CA TYR A 75 6.91 -12.95 29.90
C TYR A 75 5.44 -12.76 30.22
N LYS A 76 4.74 -13.86 30.47
CA LYS A 76 3.32 -13.82 30.81
C LYS A 76 2.97 -14.86 31.87
N VAL A 77 2.11 -14.48 32.81
CA VAL A 77 1.54 -15.42 33.77
C VAL A 77 0.35 -16.10 33.10
N ILE A 78 0.40 -17.44 32.96
CA ILE A 78 -0.70 -18.21 32.38
C ILE A 78 -1.64 -18.71 33.48
N ASP A 79 -1.08 -19.30 34.53
CA ASP A 79 -1.85 -19.77 35.69
C ASP A 79 -0.97 -19.65 36.94
N ALA A 80 -1.15 -18.57 37.70
CA ALA A 80 -0.39 -18.32 38.93
C ALA A 80 -0.65 -19.36 40.01
N GLN A 81 -1.87 -19.93 40.07
CA GLN A 81 -2.24 -20.91 41.10
C GLN A 81 -1.52 -22.23 40.88
N LYS A 82 -1.29 -22.59 39.62
CA LYS A 82 -0.51 -23.77 39.21
C LYS A 82 0.97 -23.49 38.97
N GLY A 83 1.41 -22.24 39.15
CA GLY A 83 2.79 -21.83 38.91
C GLY A 83 3.23 -21.93 37.44
N ILE A 84 2.30 -21.79 36.49
CA ILE A 84 2.60 -21.89 35.05
C ILE A 84 2.86 -20.50 34.49
N TYR A 85 4.08 -20.28 34.03
CA TYR A 85 4.56 -19.03 33.44
C TYR A 85 5.05 -19.27 32.01
N GLN A 86 4.74 -18.34 31.13
CA GLN A 86 5.28 -18.26 29.78
C GLN A 86 6.55 -17.41 29.80
N ILE A 87 7.57 -17.90 29.09
CA ILE A 87 8.85 -17.22 28.89
C ILE A 87 9.01 -16.86 27.40
N PRO A 88 9.83 -15.85 27.06
CA PRO A 88 10.18 -15.54 25.68
C PRO A 88 10.82 -16.73 24.98
N ILE A 89 10.54 -16.88 23.68
CA ILE A 89 10.98 -18.05 22.91
C ILE A 89 12.50 -18.14 22.82
N GLU A 90 13.20 -17.00 22.70
CA GLU A 90 14.66 -16.95 22.74
C GLU A 90 15.20 -17.54 24.04
N ARG A 91 14.56 -17.24 25.17
CA ARG A 91 14.99 -17.77 26.47
C ARG A 91 14.71 -19.25 26.60
N ALA A 92 13.57 -19.72 26.09
CA ALA A 92 13.24 -21.14 26.07
C ALA A 92 14.27 -21.95 25.27
N MET A 93 14.64 -21.47 24.07
CA MET A 93 15.65 -22.12 23.23
C MET A 93 17.01 -22.18 23.93
N GLN A 94 17.44 -21.09 24.58
CA GLN A 94 18.69 -21.06 25.34
C GLN A 94 18.70 -22.11 26.46
N LEU A 95 17.63 -22.18 27.26
CA LEU A 95 17.55 -23.13 28.37
C LEU A 95 17.63 -24.58 27.88
N ILE A 96 16.92 -24.89 26.80
CA ILE A 96 16.97 -26.23 26.19
C ILE A 96 18.38 -26.54 25.67
N ALA A 97 19.03 -25.59 24.99
CA ALA A 97 20.38 -25.79 24.48
C ALA A 97 21.39 -26.00 25.63
N ASP A 98 21.30 -25.19 26.69
CA ASP A 98 22.16 -25.29 27.87
C ASP A 98 21.99 -26.63 28.59
N ASP A 99 20.76 -27.11 28.74
CA ASP A 99 20.48 -28.38 29.41
C ASP A 99 21.00 -29.57 28.60
N ASN A 100 20.81 -29.57 27.27
CA ASN A 100 21.41 -30.58 26.39
C ASN A 100 22.95 -30.58 26.49
N GLN A 101 23.59 -29.41 26.53
CA GLN A 101 25.05 -29.34 26.67
C GLN A 101 25.53 -29.92 28.00
N LYS A 102 24.85 -29.62 29.11
CA LYS A 102 25.19 -30.18 30.43
C LYS A 102 25.06 -31.69 30.44
N ASP A 103 24.01 -32.24 29.83
CA ASP A 103 23.79 -33.68 29.77
C ASP A 103 24.86 -34.40 28.96
N THR A 104 25.28 -33.83 27.82
CA THR A 104 26.39 -34.40 27.02
C THR A 104 27.73 -34.37 27.76
N ASN A 105 27.97 -33.35 28.59
CA ASN A 105 29.20 -33.23 29.36
C ASN A 105 29.23 -34.19 30.56
N LYS A 106 28.07 -34.43 31.21
CA LYS A 106 27.93 -35.37 32.33
C LYS A 106 28.25 -36.82 31.93
N GLY A 107 27.99 -37.20 30.67
CA GLY A 107 28.35 -38.52 30.12
C GLY A 107 29.84 -38.71 29.81
N LYS A 108 30.63 -37.63 29.71
CA LYS A 108 32.08 -37.69 29.41
C LYS A 108 32.97 -37.76 30.65
N ASN A 109 32.45 -37.39 31.82
CA ASN A 109 33.20 -37.37 33.09
C ASN A 109 32.97 -38.65 33.95
N LYS A 110 32.67 -39.78 33.32
CA LYS A 110 32.46 -41.07 34.00
C LYS A 110 33.30 -42.17 33.37
#